data_AF-A0A6L7LWM3-F1
#
_entry.id   AF-A0A6L7LWM3-F1
#
_cell.length_a   1.000
_cell.length_b   1.000
_cell.length_c   1.000
_cell.angle_alpha   90.00
_cell.angle_beta   90.00
_cell.angle_gamma   90.00
#
_symmetry.space_group_name_H-M   'P 1'
#
loop_
_entity.id
_entity.type
_entity.pdbx_description
1 polymer ?
#
loop_
_entity_poly.entity_id
_entity_poly.type
_entity_poly.pdbx_seq_one_letter_code
_entity_poly.pdbx_strand_id
1 'polypeptide(L)'
;MSFNSERRAFNRLKNDCSGRAKAEFEEALRILIERYNTTLYENRFIVGGAVEVFTYALLRSVGVACQLYGDIEKSGDILLPNHKHLSIKSSFKGGLSNIRLLNKMGEGERFWDTATLFIVANVGIIYGAPDMVSPEDIKDAKDAVELKRSGLKLLANDERNVFDIHIPQKPSTEMTGFSQKASTAVAKQVLSEAKSSSLLSSMGISLVDGVSLN
;
A
#
# COMPACT_ATOMS: atom_id res chain seq x y z
N MET A 1 -19.54 1.54 -15.31
CA MET A 1 -19.10 0.17 -14.91
C MET A 1 -19.59 -0.06 -13.49
N SER A 2 -20.03 -1.26 -13.11
CA SER A 2 -20.49 -1.51 -11.73
C SER A 2 -19.37 -2.05 -10.85
N PHE A 3 -19.15 -1.42 -9.68
CA PHE A 3 -18.14 -1.77 -8.67
C PHE A 3 -18.72 -2.51 -7.46
N ASN A 4 -19.79 -3.28 -7.68
CA ASN A 4 -20.53 -3.92 -6.59
C ASN A 4 -19.71 -4.98 -5.83
N SER A 5 -18.81 -5.70 -6.51
CA SER A 5 -17.99 -6.74 -5.86
C SER A 5 -16.92 -6.11 -4.97
N GLU A 6 -16.30 -5.05 -5.46
CA GLU A 6 -15.29 -4.24 -4.82
C GLU A 6 -15.87 -3.56 -3.56
N ARG A 7 -17.06 -2.97 -3.70
CA ARG A 7 -17.80 -2.40 -2.56
C ARG A 7 -18.17 -3.45 -1.51
N ARG A 8 -18.59 -4.65 -1.92
CA ARG A 8 -18.87 -5.75 -0.99
C ARG A 8 -17.61 -6.19 -0.23
N ALA A 9 -16.48 -6.33 -0.92
CA ALA A 9 -15.21 -6.67 -0.28
C ALA A 9 -14.79 -5.61 0.75
N PHE A 10 -14.93 -4.33 0.40
CA PHE A 10 -14.68 -3.23 1.34
C PHE A 10 -15.63 -3.25 2.54
N ASN A 11 -16.94 -3.43 2.32
CA ASN A 11 -17.90 -3.48 3.43
C ASN A 11 -17.61 -4.66 4.36
N ARG A 12 -17.22 -5.82 3.82
CA ARG A 12 -16.80 -6.99 4.60
C ARG A 12 -15.59 -6.66 5.46
N LEU A 13 -14.57 -6.04 4.87
CA LEU A 13 -13.40 -5.57 5.59
C LEU A 13 -13.79 -4.61 6.73
N LYS A 14 -14.57 -3.57 6.41
CA LYS A 14 -14.98 -2.55 7.38
C LYS A 14 -15.76 -3.12 8.57
N ASN A 15 -16.68 -4.04 8.30
CA ASN A 15 -17.61 -4.52 9.31
C ASN A 15 -17.06 -5.68 10.15
N ASP A 16 -16.21 -6.53 9.56
CA ASP A 16 -15.82 -7.79 10.19
C ASP A 16 -14.36 -7.75 10.69
N CYS A 17 -13.54 -6.80 10.22
CA CYS A 17 -12.15 -6.68 10.67
C CYS A 17 -12.08 -6.08 12.09
N SER A 18 -11.69 -6.91 13.04
CA SER A 18 -11.59 -6.53 14.45
C SER A 18 -10.47 -7.27 15.17
N GLY A 19 -10.14 -6.80 16.38
CA GLY A 19 -9.21 -7.47 17.28
C GLY A 19 -7.81 -7.67 16.68
N ARG A 20 -7.38 -8.93 16.63
CA ARG A 20 -5.99 -9.31 16.35
C ARG A 20 -5.54 -8.95 14.92
N ALA A 21 -6.33 -9.26 13.89
CA ALA A 21 -5.94 -9.01 12.50
C ALA A 21 -5.77 -7.51 12.21
N LYS A 22 -6.64 -6.68 12.80
CA LYS A 22 -6.53 -5.21 12.74
C LYS A 22 -5.19 -4.76 13.35
N ALA A 23 -4.89 -5.19 14.58
CA ALA A 23 -3.66 -4.80 15.28
C ALA A 23 -2.39 -5.28 14.56
N GLU A 24 -2.39 -6.51 14.03
CA GLU A 24 -1.26 -7.05 13.26
C GLU A 24 -1.00 -6.24 11.98
N PHE A 25 -2.05 -5.80 11.29
CA PHE A 25 -1.93 -4.94 10.11
C PHE A 25 -1.39 -3.54 10.45
N GLU A 26 -1.92 -2.90 11.50
CA GLU A 26 -1.45 -1.59 11.98
C GLU A 26 0.05 -1.64 12.34
N GLU A 27 0.45 -2.69 13.07
CA GLU A 27 1.84 -2.90 13.48
C GLU A 27 2.76 -3.21 12.29
N ALA A 28 2.32 -4.03 11.33
CA ALA A 28 3.08 -4.30 10.12
C ALA A 28 3.35 -3.03 9.30
N LEU A 29 2.34 -2.16 9.17
CA LEU A 29 2.51 -0.85 8.54
C LEU A 29 3.51 0.02 9.29
N ARG A 30 3.42 0.08 10.62
CA ARG A 30 4.32 0.87 11.47
C ARG A 30 5.78 0.45 11.26
N ILE A 31 6.06 -0.84 11.41
CA ILE A 31 7.40 -1.42 11.21
C ILE A 31 7.91 -1.12 9.79
N LEU A 32 7.06 -1.28 8.77
CA LEU A 32 7.43 -1.04 7.38
C LEU A 32 7.87 0.42 7.15
N ILE A 33 7.08 1.39 7.60
CA ILE A 33 7.33 2.81 7.29
C ILE A 33 8.43 3.44 8.14
N GLU A 34 8.70 2.88 9.32
CA GLU A 34 9.86 3.20 10.16
C GLU A 34 11.16 2.63 9.58
N ARG A 35 11.12 1.40 9.06
CA ARG A 35 12.31 0.71 8.54
C ARG A 35 12.77 1.27 7.18
N TYR A 36 11.84 1.65 6.32
CA TYR A 36 12.15 2.08 4.94
C TYR A 36 11.79 3.54 4.70
N ASN A 37 12.79 4.39 4.45
CA ASN A 37 12.55 5.77 4.02
C ASN A 37 12.08 5.82 2.56
N THR A 38 10.83 6.25 2.35
CA THR A 38 10.20 6.38 1.03
C THR A 38 10.63 7.65 0.27
N THR A 39 11.49 8.51 0.84
CA THR A 39 12.15 9.55 0.01
C THR A 39 13.12 8.90 -0.98
N LEU A 40 13.74 7.77 -0.60
CA LEU A 40 14.50 6.91 -1.51
C LEU A 40 13.54 6.27 -2.50
N TYR A 41 13.80 6.50 -3.80
CA TYR A 41 12.92 6.07 -4.87
C TYR A 41 12.69 4.55 -4.88
N GLU A 42 13.75 3.75 -4.70
CA GLU A 42 13.66 2.28 -4.65
C GLU A 42 12.70 1.79 -3.56
N ASN A 43 12.71 2.44 -2.39
CA ASN A 43 11.89 2.05 -1.26
C ASN A 43 10.40 2.32 -1.51
N ARG A 44 10.05 3.23 -2.43
CA ARG A 44 8.64 3.53 -2.74
C ARG A 44 7.94 2.31 -3.34
N PHE A 45 8.61 1.59 -4.24
CA PHE A 45 8.06 0.39 -4.87
C PHE A 45 7.91 -0.75 -3.87
N ILE A 46 8.95 -0.97 -3.06
CA ILE A 46 8.95 -2.05 -2.06
C ILE A 46 7.90 -1.79 -0.97
N VAL A 47 7.80 -0.55 -0.49
CA VAL A 47 6.76 -0.19 0.49
C VAL A 47 5.37 -0.33 -0.13
N GLY A 48 5.17 0.10 -1.38
CA GLY A 48 3.91 -0.10 -2.10
C GLY A 48 3.51 -1.57 -2.18
N GLY A 49 4.39 -2.43 -2.71
CA GLY A 49 4.13 -3.87 -2.84
C GLY A 49 3.93 -4.58 -1.50
N ALA A 50 4.68 -4.21 -0.46
CA ALA A 50 4.46 -4.76 0.88
C ALA A 50 3.07 -4.39 1.43
N VAL A 51 2.61 -3.16 1.20
CA VAL A 51 1.27 -2.71 1.61
C VAL A 51 0.17 -3.46 0.86
N GLU A 52 0.37 -3.78 -0.42
CA GLU A 52 -0.55 -4.62 -1.19
C GLU A 52 -0.67 -6.03 -0.57
N VAL A 53 0.46 -6.65 -0.23
CA VAL A 53 0.51 -7.97 0.43
C VAL A 53 -0.18 -7.93 1.79
N PHE A 54 0.07 -6.90 2.61
CA PHE A 54 -0.59 -6.75 3.90
C PHE A 54 -2.09 -6.59 3.75
N THR A 55 -2.53 -5.79 2.77
CA THR A 55 -3.96 -5.55 2.53
C THR A 55 -4.66 -6.78 1.99
N TYR A 56 -3.99 -7.55 1.14
CA TYR A 56 -4.44 -8.87 0.72
C TYR A 56 -4.64 -9.81 1.92
N ALA A 57 -3.65 -9.93 2.80
CA ALA A 57 -3.75 -10.77 4.00
C ALA A 57 -4.91 -10.32 4.91
N LEU A 58 -5.09 -9.00 5.06
CA LEU A 58 -6.19 -8.43 5.83
C LEU A 58 -7.56 -8.78 5.23
N LEU A 59 -7.73 -8.65 3.90
CA LEU A 59 -8.96 -9.06 3.21
C LEU A 59 -9.26 -10.55 3.38
N ARG A 60 -8.22 -11.41 3.25
CA ARG A 60 -8.35 -12.85 3.47
C ARG A 60 -8.78 -13.18 4.90
N SER A 61 -8.29 -12.42 5.89
CA SER A 61 -8.61 -12.64 7.31
C SER A 61 -10.11 -12.48 7.63
N VAL A 62 -10.82 -11.63 6.89
CA VAL A 62 -12.28 -11.44 7.01
C VAL A 62 -13.09 -12.30 6.04
N GLY A 63 -12.46 -13.28 5.39
CA GLY A 63 -13.10 -14.23 4.48
C GLY A 63 -13.38 -13.69 3.07
N VAL A 64 -12.78 -12.57 2.66
CA VAL A 64 -12.86 -12.14 1.26
C VAL A 64 -12.00 -13.09 0.42
N ALA A 65 -12.63 -13.82 -0.50
CA ALA A 65 -11.93 -14.63 -1.48
C ALA A 65 -11.24 -13.72 -2.49
N CYS A 66 -9.92 -13.56 -2.37
CA CYS A 66 -9.11 -12.79 -3.30
C CYS A 66 -7.76 -13.47 -3.57
N GLN A 67 -7.03 -12.94 -4.54
CA GLN A 67 -5.66 -13.32 -4.91
C GLN A 67 -4.82 -12.05 -5.11
N LEU A 68 -3.51 -12.15 -4.85
CA LEU A 68 -2.56 -11.13 -5.32
C LEU A 68 -2.47 -11.24 -6.84
N TYR A 69 -2.69 -10.14 -7.53
CA TYR A 69 -2.74 -10.13 -9.00
C TYR A 69 -1.40 -9.74 -9.65
N GLY A 70 -0.35 -9.60 -8.82
CA GLY A 70 0.98 -9.11 -9.19
C GLY A 70 1.48 -9.60 -10.55
N ASP A 71 1.89 -8.65 -11.38
CA ASP A 71 2.58 -8.73 -12.68
C ASP A 71 1.90 -9.47 -13.86
N ILE A 72 0.74 -10.11 -13.68
CA ILE A 72 0.07 -10.86 -14.78
C ILE A 72 -0.74 -9.93 -15.70
N GLU A 73 -1.42 -8.90 -15.15
CA GLU A 73 -2.10 -7.85 -15.93
C GLU A 73 -2.06 -6.49 -15.19
N LYS A 74 -1.89 -5.38 -15.94
CA LYS A 74 -1.69 -4.01 -15.41
C LYS A 74 -2.94 -3.37 -14.74
N SER A 75 -4.03 -4.11 -14.54
CA SER A 75 -5.36 -3.58 -14.21
C SER A 75 -5.67 -3.45 -12.72
N GLY A 76 -4.85 -4.00 -11.81
CA GLY A 76 -5.07 -3.87 -10.37
C GLY A 76 -4.14 -4.72 -9.53
N ASP A 77 -4.21 -4.53 -8.21
CA ASP A 77 -3.26 -5.12 -7.27
C ASP A 77 -3.83 -6.40 -6.61
N ILE A 78 -5.17 -6.45 -6.44
CA ILE A 78 -5.90 -7.57 -5.85
C ILE A 78 -7.03 -8.02 -6.78
N LEU A 79 -7.06 -9.32 -7.09
CA LEU A 79 -8.13 -9.96 -7.85
C LEU A 79 -9.22 -10.47 -6.92
N LEU A 80 -10.45 -10.06 -7.20
CA LEU A 80 -11.69 -10.53 -6.59
C LEU A 80 -12.40 -11.52 -7.53
N PRO A 81 -13.42 -12.26 -7.04
CA PRO A 81 -14.19 -13.17 -7.87
C PRO A 81 -14.85 -12.43 -9.04
N ASN A 82 -15.07 -13.15 -10.14
CA ASN A 82 -15.60 -12.61 -11.40
C ASN A 82 -14.68 -11.58 -12.08
N HIS A 83 -13.36 -11.77 -11.97
CA HIS A 83 -12.35 -10.91 -12.61
C HIS A 83 -12.48 -9.43 -12.25
N LYS A 84 -12.89 -9.14 -11.01
CA LYS A 84 -12.98 -7.78 -10.48
C LYS A 84 -11.70 -7.40 -9.76
N HIS A 85 -11.32 -6.13 -9.81
CA HIS A 85 -10.00 -5.69 -9.42
C HIS A 85 -10.10 -4.59 -8.37
N LEU A 86 -9.22 -4.65 -7.37
CA LEU A 86 -8.96 -3.56 -6.44
C LEU A 86 -7.54 -3.06 -6.65
N SER A 87 -7.37 -1.75 -6.74
CA SER A 87 -6.06 -1.13 -6.58
C SER A 87 -5.85 -0.68 -5.14
N ILE A 88 -4.60 -0.72 -4.69
CA ILE A 88 -4.15 -0.24 -3.39
C ILE A 88 -3.26 0.97 -3.63
N LYS A 89 -3.53 2.06 -2.91
CA LYS A 89 -2.68 3.25 -2.91
C LYS A 89 -2.47 3.71 -1.49
N SER A 90 -1.23 4.00 -1.12
CA SER A 90 -0.89 4.40 0.24
C SER A 90 -0.29 5.80 0.30
N SER A 91 -0.64 6.54 1.35
CA SER A 91 -0.02 7.81 1.70
C SER A 91 0.23 7.86 3.21
N PHE A 92 1.50 7.78 3.58
CA PHE A 92 1.95 7.87 4.97
C PHE A 92 2.37 9.29 5.37
N LYS A 93 2.13 10.28 4.49
CA LYS A 93 2.26 11.70 4.85
C LYS A 93 1.08 12.05 5.77
N GLY A 94 1.32 12.84 6.81
CA GLY A 94 0.23 13.25 7.70
C GLY A 94 -0.87 13.98 6.93
N GLY A 95 -2.08 13.42 6.93
CA GLY A 95 -3.28 14.01 6.32
C GLY A 95 -3.47 13.72 4.82
N LEU A 96 -4.53 14.30 4.26
CA LEU A 96 -4.95 14.09 2.87
C LEU A 96 -4.08 14.90 1.90
N SER A 97 -3.58 14.23 0.86
CA SER A 97 -2.85 14.83 -0.26
C SER A 97 -3.39 14.32 -1.60
N ASN A 98 -2.87 14.84 -2.71
CA ASN A 98 -3.07 14.16 -3.98
C ASN A 98 -2.48 12.75 -3.92
N ILE A 99 -3.14 11.79 -4.55
CA ILE A 99 -2.68 10.41 -4.65
C ILE A 99 -2.56 10.05 -6.14
N ARG A 100 -1.40 9.55 -6.52
CA ARG A 100 -1.17 9.02 -7.87
C ARG A 100 -1.95 7.72 -8.03
N LEU A 101 -2.85 7.68 -8.99
CA LEU A 101 -3.68 6.51 -9.32
C LEU A 101 -2.97 5.60 -10.32
N LEU A 102 -2.42 6.18 -11.38
CA LEU A 102 -1.83 5.45 -12.50
C LEU A 102 -0.58 6.19 -13.00
N ASN A 103 0.44 5.45 -13.43
CA ASN A 103 1.54 6.02 -14.22
C ASN A 103 1.19 5.96 -15.71
N LYS A 104 1.55 7.01 -16.47
CA LYS A 104 1.36 7.07 -17.92
C LYS A 104 2.56 6.61 -18.72
N MET A 105 3.79 6.76 -18.22
CA MET A 105 5.03 6.26 -18.86
C MET A 105 5.16 6.62 -20.37
N GLY A 106 4.53 7.70 -20.85
CA GLY A 106 4.51 8.08 -22.27
C GLY A 106 3.51 7.30 -23.15
N GLU A 107 2.71 6.41 -22.55
CA GLU A 107 1.54 5.79 -23.20
C GLU A 107 0.39 6.81 -23.33
N GLY A 108 -0.58 6.51 -24.20
CA GLY A 108 -1.70 7.40 -24.56
C GLY A 108 -2.66 7.76 -23.41
N GLU A 109 -3.88 8.17 -23.74
CA GLU A 109 -4.86 8.50 -22.70
C GLU A 109 -5.10 7.31 -21.77
N ARG A 110 -4.85 7.54 -20.47
CA ARG A 110 -5.18 6.62 -19.38
C ARG A 110 -6.13 7.34 -18.44
N PHE A 111 -7.12 6.61 -17.97
CA PHE A 111 -8.16 7.10 -17.07
C PHE A 111 -8.27 6.16 -15.87
N TRP A 112 -8.74 6.70 -14.75
CA TRP A 112 -9.02 5.89 -13.57
C TRP A 112 -10.28 5.05 -13.82
N ASP A 113 -10.14 3.73 -13.81
CA ASP A 113 -11.20 2.76 -14.12
C ASP A 113 -11.38 1.66 -13.06
N THR A 114 -10.56 1.69 -12.01
CA THR A 114 -10.43 0.59 -11.05
C THR A 114 -10.77 1.06 -9.64
N ALA A 115 -11.66 0.35 -8.94
CA ALA A 115 -11.95 0.68 -7.53
C ALA A 115 -10.67 0.58 -6.68
N THR A 116 -10.49 1.52 -5.76
CA THR A 116 -9.23 1.73 -5.06
C THR A 116 -9.45 1.79 -3.54
N LEU A 117 -8.60 1.10 -2.79
CA LEU A 117 -8.43 1.27 -1.35
C LEU A 117 -7.26 2.22 -1.10
N PHE A 118 -7.56 3.38 -0.53
CA PHE A 118 -6.58 4.38 -0.14
C PHE A 118 -6.22 4.20 1.34
N ILE A 119 -4.98 3.84 1.61
CA ILE A 119 -4.44 3.63 2.96
C ILE A 119 -3.75 4.92 3.39
N VAL A 120 -4.40 5.70 4.25
CA VAL A 120 -3.99 7.08 4.53
C VAL A 120 -3.72 7.30 6.01
N ALA A 121 -2.52 7.79 6.31
CA ALA A 121 -2.08 8.07 7.68
C ALA A 121 -3.03 9.01 8.41
N ASN A 122 -3.32 8.67 9.67
CA ASN A 122 -4.26 9.38 10.55
C ASN A 122 -5.70 9.48 10.02
N VAL A 123 -6.08 8.68 9.02
CA VAL A 123 -7.45 8.65 8.49
C VAL A 123 -8.02 7.23 8.48
N GLY A 124 -7.28 6.23 8.00
CA GLY A 124 -7.78 4.87 7.85
C GLY A 124 -7.69 4.34 6.43
N ILE A 125 -8.54 3.39 6.10
CA ILE A 125 -8.70 2.85 4.74
C ILE A 125 -9.94 3.49 4.12
N ILE A 126 -9.77 4.22 3.02
CA ILE A 126 -10.84 4.87 2.28
C ILE A 126 -11.11 4.07 1.00
N TYR A 127 -12.37 3.74 0.75
CA TYR A 127 -12.82 3.18 -0.53
C TYR A 127 -13.17 4.30 -1.50
N GLY A 128 -12.73 4.18 -2.75
CA GLY A 128 -13.19 5.05 -3.84
C GLY A 128 -13.27 4.32 -5.16
N ALA A 129 -14.12 4.82 -6.03
CA ALA A 129 -14.26 4.37 -7.41
C ALA A 129 -14.43 5.59 -8.33
N PRO A 130 -14.14 5.46 -9.64
CA PRO A 130 -14.20 6.57 -10.59
C PRO A 130 -15.51 7.34 -10.63
N ASP A 131 -16.64 6.66 -10.40
CA ASP A 131 -17.99 7.23 -10.40
C ASP A 131 -18.40 7.91 -9.08
N MET A 132 -17.50 7.91 -8.08
CA MET A 132 -17.76 8.48 -6.75
C MET A 132 -17.20 9.90 -6.57
N VAL A 133 -16.46 10.41 -7.55
CA VAL A 133 -15.89 11.75 -7.55
C VAL A 133 -16.18 12.44 -8.88
N SER A 134 -16.12 13.76 -8.90
CA SER A 134 -16.32 14.49 -10.14
C SER A 134 -15.07 14.44 -11.03
N PRO A 135 -15.19 14.57 -12.36
CA PRO A 135 -14.04 14.61 -13.27
C PRO A 135 -13.00 15.68 -12.90
N GLU A 136 -13.43 16.82 -12.35
CA GLU A 136 -12.54 17.88 -11.87
C GLU A 136 -11.68 17.47 -10.67
N ASP A 137 -12.02 16.41 -9.94
CA ASP A 137 -11.19 15.84 -8.88
C ASP A 137 -10.09 14.94 -9.43
N ILE A 138 -10.13 14.60 -10.71
CA ILE A 138 -9.09 13.85 -11.39
C ILE A 138 -8.16 14.83 -12.10
N LYS A 139 -6.87 14.73 -11.81
CA LYS A 139 -5.82 15.47 -12.49
C LYS A 139 -5.13 14.54 -13.47
N ASP A 140 -5.25 14.87 -14.74
CA ASP A 140 -4.39 14.33 -15.77
C ASP A 140 -3.07 15.13 -15.81
N ALA A 141 -2.00 14.53 -15.30
CA ALA A 141 -0.65 15.07 -15.33
C ALA A 141 0.19 14.37 -16.41
N LYS A 142 1.29 15.02 -16.82
CA LYS A 142 2.17 14.53 -17.90
C LYS A 142 2.60 13.06 -17.72
N ASP A 143 2.92 12.65 -16.50
CA ASP A 143 3.43 11.30 -16.19
C ASP A 143 2.43 10.43 -15.44
N ALA A 144 1.24 10.94 -15.09
CA ALA A 144 0.35 10.28 -14.15
C ALA A 144 -1.10 10.74 -14.20
N VAL A 145 -2.01 9.87 -13.78
CA VAL A 145 -3.36 10.24 -13.36
C VAL A 145 -3.35 10.35 -11.83
N GLU A 146 -3.85 11.45 -11.26
CA GLU A 146 -3.89 11.68 -9.82
C GLU A 146 -5.30 11.99 -9.34
N LEU A 147 -5.71 11.41 -8.21
CA LEU A 147 -6.84 11.89 -7.44
C LEU A 147 -6.40 13.12 -6.65
N LYS A 148 -7.06 14.26 -6.86
CA LYS A 148 -6.79 15.48 -6.11
C LYS A 148 -7.21 15.31 -4.65
N ARG A 149 -6.59 16.10 -3.77
CA ARG A 149 -6.97 16.18 -2.34
C ARG A 149 -8.46 16.42 -2.14
N SER A 150 -9.11 17.23 -2.99
CA SER A 150 -10.55 17.52 -2.92
C SER A 150 -11.40 16.25 -3.06
N GLY A 151 -11.15 15.43 -4.09
CA GLY A 151 -11.85 14.16 -4.29
C GLY A 151 -11.57 13.16 -3.18
N LEU A 152 -10.33 13.05 -2.71
CA LEU A 152 -10.02 12.18 -1.57
C LEU A 152 -10.72 12.64 -0.29
N LYS A 153 -10.83 13.96 -0.07
CA LYS A 153 -11.59 14.53 1.05
C LYS A 153 -13.09 14.27 0.92
N LEU A 154 -13.65 14.38 -0.27
CA LEU A 154 -15.05 14.02 -0.54
C LEU A 154 -15.32 12.56 -0.15
N LEU A 155 -14.47 11.63 -0.59
CA LEU A 155 -14.57 10.21 -0.22
C LEU A 155 -14.46 10.00 1.28
N ALA A 156 -13.49 10.63 1.93
CA ALA A 156 -13.22 10.50 3.37
C ALA A 156 -14.32 11.10 4.27
N ASN A 157 -15.08 12.08 3.77
CA ASN A 157 -16.18 12.69 4.53
C ASN A 157 -17.44 11.81 4.58
N ASP A 158 -17.55 10.81 3.72
CA ASP A 158 -18.63 9.83 3.77
C ASP A 158 -18.15 8.61 4.55
N GLU A 159 -18.62 8.46 5.79
CA GLU A 159 -18.25 7.36 6.67
C GLU A 159 -18.49 5.98 6.04
N ARG A 160 -19.44 5.86 5.11
CA ARG A 160 -19.70 4.59 4.39
C ARG A 160 -18.53 4.15 3.52
N ASN A 161 -17.59 5.06 3.24
CA ASN A 161 -16.38 4.81 2.47
C ASN A 161 -15.13 4.70 3.36
N VAL A 162 -15.24 4.89 4.67
CA VAL A 162 -14.09 4.88 5.59
C VAL A 162 -14.16 3.67 6.52
N PHE A 163 -13.08 2.91 6.56
CA PHE A 163 -12.79 1.95 7.62
C PHE A 163 -11.77 2.58 8.57
N ASP A 164 -12.23 2.87 9.79
CA ASP A 164 -11.45 3.52 10.84
C ASP A 164 -10.45 2.52 11.46
N ILE A 165 -9.20 2.64 11.02
CA ILE A 165 -8.04 1.84 11.43
C ILE A 165 -6.85 2.78 11.58
N HIS A 166 -5.99 2.52 12.57
CA HIS A 166 -4.84 3.37 12.82
C HIS A 166 -3.76 3.15 11.76
N ILE A 167 -3.75 4.01 10.74
CA ILE A 167 -2.66 4.04 9.78
C ILE A 167 -1.56 4.97 10.32
N PRO A 168 -0.36 4.46 10.60
CA PRO A 168 0.69 5.26 11.22
C PRO A 168 1.21 6.31 10.24
N GLN A 169 1.51 7.49 10.77
CA GLN A 169 2.20 8.54 10.02
C GLN A 169 3.70 8.23 9.97
N LYS A 170 4.30 8.46 8.80
CA LYS A 170 5.74 8.31 8.64
C LYS A 170 6.49 9.29 9.55
N PRO A 171 7.46 8.83 10.37
CA PRO A 171 8.32 9.73 11.14
C PRO A 171 9.18 10.61 10.23
N SER A 172 9.64 11.75 10.73
CA SER A 172 10.51 12.64 9.94
C SER A 172 11.81 11.93 9.57
N THR A 173 12.26 12.13 8.35
CA THR A 173 13.41 11.41 7.79
C THR A 173 14.73 11.73 8.49
N GLU A 174 14.84 12.91 9.09
CA GLU A 174 15.97 13.35 9.93
C GLU A 174 16.11 12.52 11.21
N MET A 175 15.03 11.88 11.68
CA MET A 175 15.06 10.99 12.85
C MET A 175 15.50 9.56 12.53
N THR A 176 15.66 9.21 11.24
CA THR A 176 15.90 7.82 10.83
C THR A 176 17.35 7.58 10.40
N GLY A 177 18.29 7.65 11.36
CA GLY A 177 19.66 7.13 11.19
C GLY A 177 19.72 5.62 10.87
N PHE A 178 18.57 4.93 10.89
CA PHE A 178 18.39 3.50 10.68
C PHE A 178 17.62 3.14 9.40
N SER A 179 17.27 4.12 8.55
CA SER A 179 16.52 3.81 7.33
C SER A 179 17.34 2.91 6.40
N GLN A 180 16.84 1.70 6.16
CA GLN A 180 17.50 0.75 5.27
C GLN A 180 17.11 1.02 3.81
N LYS A 181 18.07 0.83 2.90
CA LYS A 181 17.76 0.59 1.49
C LYS A 181 17.18 -0.81 1.34
N ALA A 182 16.05 -0.93 0.67
CA ALA A 182 15.41 -2.23 0.47
C ALA A 182 16.34 -3.23 -0.22
N SER A 183 17.09 -2.78 -1.23
CA SER A 183 18.11 -3.57 -1.90
C SER A 183 19.15 -4.16 -0.94
N THR A 184 19.64 -3.38 0.03
CA THR A 184 20.58 -3.85 1.05
C THR A 184 19.95 -4.88 1.99
N ALA A 185 18.70 -4.66 2.41
CA ALA A 185 17.99 -5.61 3.27
C ALA A 185 17.77 -6.96 2.58
N VAL A 186 17.30 -6.92 1.32
CA VAL A 186 17.10 -8.12 0.49
C VAL A 186 18.43 -8.84 0.25
N ALA A 187 19.49 -8.13 -0.13
CA ALA A 187 20.80 -8.73 -0.37
C ALA A 187 21.33 -9.46 0.87
N LYS A 188 21.20 -8.85 2.07
CA LYS A 188 21.59 -9.48 3.33
C LYS A 188 20.80 -10.77 3.59
N GLN A 189 19.48 -10.72 3.42
CA GLN A 189 18.63 -11.88 3.64
C GLN A 189 19.00 -13.03 2.70
N VAL A 190 19.08 -12.76 1.39
CA VAL A 190 19.42 -13.77 0.38
C VAL A 190 20.80 -14.38 0.62
N LEU A 191 21.81 -13.54 0.91
CA LEU A 191 23.16 -14.05 1.20
C LEU A 191 23.20 -14.85 2.50
N SER A 192 22.39 -14.50 3.50
CA SER A 192 22.27 -15.27 4.75
C SER A 192 21.61 -16.62 4.53
N GLU A 193 20.51 -16.68 3.77
CA GLU A 193 19.83 -17.91 3.40
C GLU A 193 20.72 -18.82 2.54
N ALA A 194 21.50 -18.22 1.63
CA ALA A 194 22.51 -18.91 0.83
C ALA A 194 23.78 -19.27 1.61
N LYS A 195 23.84 -18.98 2.93
CA LYS A 195 25.00 -19.24 3.81
C LYS A 195 26.33 -18.68 3.25
N SER A 196 26.26 -17.56 2.53
CA SER A 196 27.38 -16.95 1.82
C SER A 196 28.18 -16.02 2.75
N SER A 197 28.86 -16.59 3.74
CA SER A 197 29.58 -15.87 4.79
C SER A 197 30.69 -14.96 4.27
N SER A 198 31.42 -15.37 3.24
CA SER A 198 32.46 -14.55 2.60
C SER A 198 31.87 -13.27 1.98
N LEU A 199 30.77 -13.38 1.23
CA LEU A 199 30.10 -12.23 0.61
C LEU A 199 29.49 -11.30 1.68
N LEU A 200 28.83 -11.86 2.71
CA LEU A 200 28.29 -11.07 3.82
C LEU A 200 29.38 -10.26 4.54
N SER A 201 30.51 -10.90 4.87
CA SER A 201 31.63 -10.23 5.53
C SER A 201 32.24 -9.12 4.66
N SER A 202 32.29 -9.33 3.34
CA SER A 202 32.85 -8.36 2.39
C SER A 202 32.01 -7.10 2.21
N MET A 203 30.73 -7.13 2.57
CA MET A 203 29.86 -5.95 2.52
C MET A 203 30.20 -4.90 3.59
N GLY A 204 31.13 -5.17 4.51
CA GLY A 204 31.56 -4.23 5.54
C GLY A 204 30.49 -3.97 6.62
N ILE A 205 29.53 -4.89 6.76
CA ILE A 205 28.40 -4.77 7.67
C ILE A 205 28.58 -5.81 8.77
N SER A 206 28.94 -5.37 9.98
CA SER A 206 28.94 -6.25 11.15
C SER A 206 27.52 -6.78 11.40
N LEU A 207 27.38 -8.09 11.58
CA LEU A 207 26.18 -8.72 12.12
C LEU A 207 26.05 -8.25 13.58
N VAL A 208 25.42 -7.11 13.81
CA VAL A 208 25.01 -6.71 15.16
C VAL A 208 23.55 -7.08 15.33
N ASP A 209 23.39 -8.22 16.01
CA ASP A 209 22.33 -8.67 16.91
C ASP A 209 20.89 -8.89 16.40
N GLY A 210 20.47 -10.17 16.48
CA GLY A 210 19.25 -10.49 17.24
C GLY A 210 18.05 -11.05 16.49
N VAL A 211 18.18 -12.21 15.83
CA VAL A 211 17.06 -13.17 15.74
C VAL A 211 17.60 -14.57 15.95
N SER A 212 17.62 -15.01 17.21
CA SER A 212 17.65 -16.44 17.52
C SER A 212 16.26 -16.99 17.19
N LEU A 213 16.18 -17.82 16.15
CA LEU A 213 15.06 -18.74 15.99
C LEU A 213 15.32 -19.90 16.95
N ASN A 214 14.58 -19.94 18.06
CA ASN A 214 14.29 -21.18 18.78
C ASN A 214 13.11 -21.88 18.11
#